data_AF-A0A9P9YH72-F1
#
_entry.id   AF-A0A9P9YH72-F1
#
_cell.length_a   1.000
_cell.length_b   1.000
_cell.length_c   1.000
_cell.angle_alpha   90.00
_cell.angle_beta   90.00
_cell.angle_gamma   90.00
#
_symmetry.space_group_name_H-M   'P 1'
#
loop_
_entity.id
_entity.type
_entity.pdbx_description
1 polymer ?
#
loop_
_entity_poly.entity_id
_entity_poly.type
_entity_poly.pdbx_seq_one_letter_code
_entity_poly.pdbx_strand_id
1 'polypeptide(L)'
;MGSTINLVCIIEKSPTPPQYVYWQKNDRLINYVDSRRDITIETTPGPRTQSRLIIREPQITDSGNYTCSASNTEPASIYVFVSKGDNMAAISRRKTSSADRLTHIFRSMLAPCLLLNTVVVRRIFLT
;
A
#
# COMPACT_ATOMS: atom_id res chain seq x y z
N MET A 1 1.81 -22.61 -11.40
CA MET A 1 0.85 -21.98 -10.48
C MET A 1 1.00 -20.48 -10.65
N GLY A 2 0.19 -19.88 -11.51
CA GLY A 2 0.23 -18.44 -11.78
C GLY A 2 -0.56 -17.66 -10.73
N SER A 3 -0.05 -16.50 -10.32
CA SER A 3 -0.79 -15.56 -9.47
C SER A 3 -2.11 -15.15 -10.13
N THR A 4 -3.08 -14.62 -9.37
CA THR A 4 -4.35 -14.11 -9.91
C THR A 4 -4.57 -12.70 -9.37
N ILE A 5 -4.97 -11.77 -10.23
CA ILE A 5 -5.43 -10.44 -9.80
C ILE A 5 -6.92 -10.57 -9.48
N ASN A 6 -7.32 -10.18 -8.27
CA ASN A 6 -8.73 -10.16 -7.84
C ASN A 6 -9.04 -8.79 -7.24
N LEU A 7 -9.62 -7.91 -8.05
CA LEU A 7 -10.05 -6.58 -7.62
C LEU A 7 -11.52 -6.63 -7.22
N VAL A 8 -11.84 -6.04 -6.08
CA VAL A 8 -13.19 -6.02 -5.53
C VAL A 8 -13.62 -4.57 -5.36
N CYS A 9 -14.66 -4.18 -6.07
CA CYS A 9 -15.34 -2.90 -5.91
C CYS A 9 -16.61 -3.12 -5.09
N ILE A 10 -16.76 -2.33 -4.02
CA ILE A 10 -17.91 -2.39 -3.13
C ILE A 10 -18.64 -1.07 -3.21
N ILE A 11 -19.91 -1.15 -3.61
CA ILE A 11 -20.81 -0.01 -3.70
C ILE A 11 -21.81 -0.12 -2.55
N GLU A 12 -21.73 0.84 -1.65
CA GLU A 12 -22.59 0.99 -0.48
C GLU A 12 -23.14 2.42 -0.43
N LYS A 13 -24.21 2.63 0.35
CA LYS A 13 -24.83 3.96 0.58
C LYS A 13 -25.36 4.64 -0.70
N SER A 14 -25.55 3.88 -1.77
CA SER A 14 -26.25 4.37 -2.96
C SER A 14 -27.77 4.41 -2.70
N PRO A 15 -28.50 5.47 -3.10
CA PRO A 15 -29.96 5.53 -2.95
C PRO A 15 -30.70 4.38 -3.64
N THR A 16 -30.13 3.85 -4.73
CA THR A 16 -30.63 2.70 -5.46
C THR A 16 -29.47 1.79 -5.89
N PRO A 17 -29.61 0.45 -5.89
CA PRO A 17 -28.58 -0.42 -6.44
C PRO A 17 -28.28 -0.07 -7.90
N PRO A 18 -27.01 0.02 -8.30
CA PRO A 18 -26.66 0.31 -9.69
C PRO A 18 -27.13 -0.82 -10.61
N GLN A 19 -27.69 -0.48 -11.77
CA GLN A 19 -28.07 -1.47 -12.79
C GLN A 19 -26.86 -2.18 -13.39
N TYR A 20 -25.71 -1.50 -13.43
CA TYR A 20 -24.48 -2.01 -14.01
C TYR A 20 -23.25 -1.38 -13.36
N VAL A 21 -22.18 -2.16 -13.24
CA VAL A 21 -20.87 -1.73 -12.77
C VAL A 21 -19.86 -2.03 -13.86
N TYR A 22 -19.10 -1.03 -14.29
CA TYR A 22 -18.09 -1.19 -15.32
C TYR A 22 -16.69 -0.98 -14.79
N TRP A 23 -15.76 -1.71 -15.40
CA TRP A 23 -14.34 -1.63 -15.11
C TRP A 23 -13.60 -0.99 -16.28
N GLN A 24 -12.66 -0.13 -15.97
CA GLN A 24 -11.76 0.50 -16.92
C GLN A 24 -10.32 0.25 -16.50
N LYS A 25 -9.43 0.15 -17.47
CA LYS A 25 -7.99 0.10 -17.26
C LYS A 25 -7.34 1.20 -18.11
N ASN A 26 -6.64 2.13 -17.47
CA ASN A 26 -6.02 3.28 -18.14
C ASN A 26 -7.02 4.00 -19.08
N ASP A 27 -8.20 4.35 -18.54
CA ASP A 27 -9.29 5.04 -19.24
C ASP A 27 -9.91 4.27 -20.42
N ARG A 28 -9.60 2.97 -20.55
CA ARG A 28 -10.21 2.09 -21.55
C ARG A 28 -11.13 1.07 -20.89
N LEU A 29 -12.35 0.98 -21.39
CA LEU A 29 -13.36 0.02 -20.93
C LEU A 29 -12.87 -1.43 -21.11
N ILE A 30 -13.03 -2.24 -20.06
CA ILE A 30 -12.82 -3.69 -20.12
C ILE A 30 -14.14 -4.33 -20.57
N ASN A 31 -14.19 -4.78 -21.83
CA ASN A 31 -15.38 -5.38 -22.41
C ASN A 31 -15.52 -6.87 -22.01
N TYR A 32 -16.74 -7.33 -21.72
CA TYR A 32 -17.02 -8.75 -21.43
C TYR A 32 -16.70 -9.72 -22.57
N VAL A 33 -16.85 -9.27 -23.83
CA VAL A 33 -16.76 -10.13 -25.02
C VAL A 33 -15.37 -10.08 -25.67
N ASP A 34 -14.67 -8.97 -25.47
CA ASP A 34 -13.41 -8.64 -26.15
C ASP A 34 -12.20 -8.67 -25.18
N SER A 35 -12.46 -9.00 -23.92
CA SER A 35 -11.41 -9.30 -22.95
C SER A 35 -10.89 -10.71 -23.21
N ARG A 36 -9.58 -10.86 -23.12
CA ARG A 36 -8.87 -12.13 -23.18
C ARG A 36 -9.58 -13.18 -22.28
N ARG A 37 -9.52 -14.47 -22.66
CA ARG A 37 -10.18 -15.60 -21.95
C ARG A 37 -9.85 -15.71 -20.44
N ASP A 38 -8.79 -15.06 -19.99
CA ASP A 38 -8.30 -15.03 -18.61
C ASP A 38 -9.01 -14.00 -17.71
N ILE A 39 -9.80 -13.09 -18.28
CA ILE A 39 -10.50 -12.03 -17.54
C ILE A 39 -11.95 -12.44 -17.27
N THR A 40 -12.43 -12.20 -16.06
CA THR A 40 -13.82 -12.43 -15.66
C THR A 40 -14.31 -11.28 -14.79
N ILE A 41 -15.52 -10.79 -15.06
CA ILE A 41 -16.19 -9.79 -14.22
C ILE A 41 -17.46 -10.40 -13.65
N GLU A 42 -17.59 -10.41 -12.33
CA GLU A 42 -18.75 -10.92 -11.61
C GLU A 42 -19.36 -9.79 -10.79
N THR A 43 -20.67 -9.55 -10.91
CA THR A 43 -21.36 -8.53 -10.12
C THR A 43 -22.51 -9.16 -9.35
N THR A 44 -22.45 -9.04 -8.03
CA THR A 44 -23.52 -9.43 -7.10
C THR A 44 -24.32 -8.17 -6.73
N PRO A 45 -25.54 -8.01 -7.25
CA PRO A 45 -26.38 -6.87 -6.93
C PRO A 45 -26.94 -6.95 -5.51
N GLY A 46 -27.25 -5.79 -4.92
CA GLY A 46 -27.91 -5.68 -3.62
C GLY A 46 -27.72 -4.30 -2.99
N PRO A 47 -28.23 -4.08 -1.76
CA PRO A 47 -28.01 -2.85 -1.00
C PRO A 47 -26.51 -2.54 -0.80
N ARG A 48 -25.70 -3.60 -0.73
CA ARG A 48 -24.25 -3.58 -0.84
C ARG A 48 -23.87 -4.33 -2.11
N THR A 49 -23.79 -3.62 -3.23
CA THR A 49 -23.42 -4.23 -4.51
C THR A 49 -21.91 -4.50 -4.53
N GLN A 50 -21.52 -5.68 -4.99
CA GLN A 50 -20.12 -6.10 -5.08
C GLN A 50 -19.79 -6.50 -6.51
N SER A 51 -18.81 -5.85 -7.12
CA SER A 51 -18.27 -6.23 -8.43
C SER A 51 -16.84 -6.73 -8.28
N ARG A 52 -16.51 -7.87 -8.89
CA ARG A 52 -15.18 -8.48 -8.89
C ARG A 52 -14.63 -8.51 -10.31
N LEU A 53 -13.42 -7.99 -10.50
CA LEU A 53 -12.61 -8.17 -11.71
C LEU A 53 -11.49 -9.16 -11.40
N ILE A 54 -11.49 -10.28 -12.12
CA ILE A 54 -10.56 -11.39 -11.94
C ILE A 54 -9.73 -11.52 -13.21
N ILE A 55 -8.40 -11.49 -13.10
CA ILE A 55 -7.46 -11.74 -14.20
C ILE A 55 -6.58 -12.92 -13.80
N ARG A 56 -6.76 -14.05 -14.49
CA ARG A 56 -5.93 -15.25 -14.33
C ARG A 56 -4.63 -15.09 -15.11
N GLU A 57 -3.54 -15.68 -14.65
CA GLU A 57 -2.25 -15.67 -15.36
C GLU A 57 -1.79 -14.26 -15.83
N PRO A 58 -1.72 -13.28 -14.90
CA PRO A 58 -1.50 -11.89 -15.25
C PRO A 58 -0.14 -11.69 -15.92
N GLN A 59 -0.14 -10.87 -16.97
CA GLN A 59 1.04 -10.46 -17.72
C GLN A 59 1.54 -9.11 -17.22
N ILE A 60 2.80 -8.77 -17.51
CA ILE A 60 3.36 -7.44 -17.19
C ILE A 60 2.47 -6.31 -17.76
N THR A 61 1.91 -6.55 -18.95
CA THR A 61 0.99 -5.63 -19.62
C THR A 61 -0.29 -5.38 -18.84
N ASP A 62 -0.63 -6.18 -17.83
CA ASP A 62 -1.80 -6.02 -16.97
C ASP A 62 -1.59 -4.97 -15.88
N SER A 63 -0.37 -4.45 -15.74
CA SER A 63 -0.13 -3.25 -14.94
C SER A 63 -0.95 -2.07 -15.47
N GLY A 64 -1.44 -1.25 -14.56
CA GLY A 64 -2.21 -0.05 -14.90
C GLY A 64 -3.13 0.41 -13.79
N ASN A 65 -3.79 1.54 -14.05
CA ASN A 65 -4.83 2.07 -13.19
C ASN A 65 -6.18 1.42 -13.53
N TYR A 66 -6.76 0.72 -12.58
CA TYR A 66 -8.06 0.08 -12.69
C TYR A 66 -9.11 0.91 -11.96
N THR A 67 -10.15 1.29 -12.67
CA THR A 67 -11.25 2.10 -12.14
C THR A 67 -12.55 1.31 -12.22
N CYS A 68 -13.27 1.20 -11.10
CA CYS A 68 -14.67 0.77 -11.10
C CYS A 68 -15.59 1.98 -11.05
N SER A 69 -16.68 1.94 -11.83
CA SER A 69 -17.68 3.00 -11.84
C SER A 69 -19.08 2.44 -12.05
N ALA A 70 -20.06 3.17 -11.52
CA ALA A 70 -21.49 2.92 -11.71
C ALA A 70 -22.20 4.27 -11.92
N SER A 71 -23.40 4.24 -12.50
CA SER A 71 -24.11 5.46 -12.94
C SER A 71 -24.50 6.41 -11.80
N ASN A 72 -24.60 5.92 -10.58
CA ASN A 72 -25.06 6.67 -9.40
C ASN A 72 -24.02 6.75 -8.27
N THR A 73 -22.75 6.53 -8.58
CA THR A 73 -21.65 6.60 -7.60
C THR A 73 -20.44 7.31 -8.16
N GLU A 74 -19.61 7.86 -7.27
CA GLU A 74 -18.27 8.32 -7.64
C GLU A 74 -17.39 7.10 -8.03
N PRO A 75 -16.51 7.21 -9.04
CA PRO A 75 -15.59 6.13 -9.41
C PRO A 75 -14.52 5.89 -8.33
N ALA A 76 -14.08 4.64 -8.20
CA ALA A 76 -12.95 4.28 -7.35
C ALA A 76 -11.83 3.67 -8.20
N SER A 77 -10.59 4.06 -7.94
CA SER A 77 -9.42 3.71 -8.76
C SER A 77 -8.29 3.12 -7.93
N ILE A 78 -7.59 2.15 -8.49
CA ILE A 78 -6.41 1.51 -7.89
C ILE A 78 -5.36 1.19 -8.96
N TYR A 79 -4.10 1.49 -8.67
CA TYR A 79 -3.00 1.10 -9.54
C TYR A 79 -2.51 -0.31 -9.20
N VAL A 80 -2.49 -1.20 -10.19
CA VAL A 80 -1.94 -2.55 -10.08
C VAL A 80 -0.60 -2.60 -10.81
N PHE A 81 0.40 -3.18 -10.17
CA PHE A 81 1.72 -3.42 -10.75
C PHE A 81 2.00 -4.92 -10.84
N VAL A 82 2.35 -5.40 -12.03
CA VAL A 82 2.67 -6.80 -12.31
C VAL A 82 4.11 -6.88 -12.78
N SER A 83 4.94 -7.61 -12.04
CA SER A 83 6.33 -7.90 -12.39
C SER A 83 6.55 -9.41 -12.55
N LYS A 84 7.52 -9.77 -13.38
CA LYS A 84 8.11 -11.12 -13.31
C LYS A 84 8.97 -11.16 -12.06
N GLY A 85 8.77 -12.18 -11.23
CA GLY A 85 9.61 -12.38 -10.06
C GLY A 85 11.02 -12.73 -10.50
N ASP A 86 11.94 -11.77 -10.42
CA ASP A 86 13.32 -12.11 -10.09
C ASP A 86 13.38 -12.32 -8.58
N ASN A 87 14.15 -13.31 -8.12
CA ASN A 87 14.37 -13.63 -6.70
C ASN A 87 14.90 -12.40 -5.91
N MET A 88 14.06 -11.42 -5.59
CA MET A 88 14.39 -10.32 -4.70
C MET A 88 14.16 -10.75 -3.25
N ALA A 89 14.85 -11.82 -2.85
CA ALA A 89 15.08 -12.16 -1.45
C ALA A 89 16.47 -11.66 -1.04
N ALA A 90 16.66 -10.34 -0.97
CA ALA A 90 17.85 -9.75 -0.36
C ALA A 90 17.58 -8.32 0.13
N ILE A 91 16.58 -8.13 0.99
CA ILE A 91 16.57 -6.93 1.85
C ILE A 91 17.66 -7.14 2.90
N SER A 92 18.87 -6.62 2.63
CA SER A 92 19.95 -6.54 3.60
C SER A 92 19.52 -5.64 4.75
N ARG A 93 19.06 -6.25 5.86
CA ARG A 93 18.98 -5.56 7.15
C ARG A 93 20.42 -5.33 7.62
N ARG A 94 21.00 -4.16 7.33
CA ARG A 94 22.12 -3.66 8.14
C ARG A 94 21.61 -3.48 9.57
N LYS A 95 21.89 -4.46 10.44
CA LYS A 95 21.79 -4.27 11.89
C LYS A 95 22.88 -3.28 12.29
N THR A 96 22.55 -2.00 12.38
CA THR A 96 23.34 -1.08 13.19
C THR A 96 22.97 -1.34 14.65
N SER A 97 23.71 -2.22 15.33
CA SER A 97 23.66 -2.35 16.78
C SER A 97 24.54 -1.25 17.40
N SER A 98 23.95 -0.09 17.66
CA SER A 98 24.62 1.02 18.38
C SER A 98 24.78 0.77 19.89
N ALA A 99 24.58 -0.46 20.37
CA ALA A 99 24.61 -0.79 21.80
C ALA A 99 26.04 -1.02 22.36
N ASP A 100 27.05 -1.27 21.51
CA ASP A 100 28.40 -1.66 21.99
C ASP A 100 29.39 -0.50 22.16
N ARG A 101 28.99 0.76 21.94
CA ARG A 101 29.90 1.92 22.17
C ARG A 101 29.69 2.65 23.50
N LEU A 102 28.62 2.36 24.25
CA LEU A 102 28.32 3.05 25.51
C LEU A 102 29.00 2.44 26.75
N THR A 103 29.46 1.19 26.67
CA THR A 103 30.10 0.50 27.79
C THR A 103 31.58 0.88 27.99
N HIS A 104 32.24 1.44 26.97
CA HIS A 104 33.63 1.89 27.08
C HIS A 104 33.80 3.33 27.59
N ILE A 105 32.78 4.20 27.43
CA ILE A 105 32.86 5.61 27.86
C ILE A 105 32.54 5.76 29.35
N PHE A 106 31.64 4.93 29.88
CA PHE A 106 31.26 5.01 31.31
C PHE A 106 32.30 4.43 32.27
N ARG A 107 33.25 3.63 31.79
CA ARG A 107 34.29 3.02 32.63
C ARG A 107 35.52 3.91 32.85
N SER A 108 35.64 5.05 32.17
CA SER A 108 36.81 5.95 32.27
C SER A 108 36.56 7.27 33.00
N MET A 109 35.37 7.51 33.57
CA MET A 109 34.99 8.80 34.18
C MET A 109 34.68 8.72 35.69
N LEU A 110 35.32 7.81 36.41
CA LEU A 110 35.30 7.75 37.88
C LEU A 110 36.73 7.70 38.47
N ALA A 111 37.65 8.47 37.89
CA ALA A 111 38.95 8.76 38.50
C ALA A 111 39.03 10.29 38.74
N PRO A 112 39.11 10.74 40.01
CA PRO A 112 38.72 12.09 40.44
C PRO A 112 39.87 13.11 40.35
N CYS A 113 39.56 14.37 40.05
CA CYS A 113 40.33 15.55 40.47
C CYS A 113 39.50 16.80 40.14
N LEU A 114 38.97 17.47 41.16
CA LEU A 114 39.56 18.67 41.75
C LEU A 114 39.33 19.94 40.90
N LEU A 115 38.45 20.76 41.48
CA LEU A 115 38.59 22.20 41.64
C LEU A 115 38.11 23.13 40.50
N LEU A 116 37.47 24.19 40.99
CA LEU A 116 37.44 25.56 40.47
C LEU A 116 36.22 25.97 39.61
N ASN A 117 35.42 26.80 40.29
CA ASN A 117 34.71 27.98 39.77
C ASN A 117 33.37 27.71 39.08
N THR A 118 32.24 27.93 39.77
CA THR A 118 31.52 29.21 39.90
C THR A 118 31.05 29.78 38.55
N VAL A 119 29.89 30.45 38.60
CA VAL A 119 29.19 31.16 37.51
C VAL A 119 28.23 30.24 36.73
N VAL A 120 26.96 30.15 37.15
CA VAL A 120 25.82 30.95 36.65
C VAL A 120 25.71 30.80 35.12
N VAL A 121 24.63 30.26 34.56
CA VAL A 121 23.55 31.09 33.99
C VAL A 121 22.26 30.26 33.87
N ARG A 122 21.29 30.76 34.64
CA ARG A 122 19.83 30.68 34.53
C ARG A 122 19.33 30.61 33.08
N ARG A 123 18.37 29.73 32.75
CA ARG A 123 17.30 30.02 31.76
C ARG A 123 16.08 29.11 31.96
N ILE A 124 15.02 29.80 32.36
CA ILE A 124 13.62 29.39 32.53
C ILE A 124 13.01 29.11 31.15
N PHE A 125 12.12 28.13 31.04
CA PHE A 125 11.00 28.19 30.09
C PHE A 125 9.71 27.62 30.70
N LEU A 126 8.70 28.49 30.75
CA LEU A 126 7.27 28.21 30.92
C LEU A 126 6.68 28.00 29.52
N THR A 127 5.90 26.93 29.30
CA THR A 127 4.42 26.90 29.21
C THR A 127 3.99 25.45 29.00
#